data_AF-A0A927YED9-F1
#
_entry.id   AF-A0A927YED9-F1
#
_cell.length_a   1.000
_cell.length_b   1.000
_cell.length_c   1.000
_cell.angle_alpha   90.00
_cell.angle_beta   90.00
_cell.angle_gamma   90.00
#
_symmetry.space_group_name_H-M   'P 1'
#
loop_
_entity.id
_entity.type
_entity.pdbx_description
1 polymer ?
#
loop_
_entity_poly.entity_id
_entity_poly.type
_entity_poly.pdbx_seq_one_letter_code
_entity_poly.pdbx_strand_id
1 'polypeptide(L)'
;MNNVKYDAEYYQSHCGTNYERNNGWEEIFSKQAARIIRELPVNTVLDAGCAVGYLVEGLRDRGVDAEGIDISEYALSCAREDIKPYCHLQSLTDPISKKYDLITCIEVMEHLKEDEIADAIDNLCNASDQILFSSTPFDYEEETHVSVHSPEYWVEQFAYRGFYHDVRFDASFISVQAMLFRRGEKSVIDLIRDYESALFQKHQENVALRHQRELSNENVEIYKTAYQKHVDMINQELNPKINELTKQIEEMSAKKEEAFQQRFKEQELAFKEQLAEKEIEYRKQVAEIELQCDKKCREQEDCFRQSFMEEVDKSRQLEEQLLICRREKEEQEETLNGELRNLQRQIGILQSEAKSYLDTINVFIRSGSVSVQSFLKERYRARKEGKRLMDMEKGYWDPVFDPDCYAEYNPDIRKAYGKDPVRLLNHFICYGMSEGRRAKESFDVNSYIEYNPDLVKELKTDIRAYYLHYITSGQKDGRRAV
;
A
#
# COMPACT_ATOMS: atom_id res chain seq x y z
N MET A 1 10.45 66.05 -0.31
CA MET A 1 11.43 65.80 0.77
C MET A 1 10.94 64.56 1.48
N ASN A 2 11.46 63.39 1.09
CA ASN A 2 11.20 62.17 1.83
C ASN A 2 12.19 62.19 3.00
N ASN A 3 11.70 62.27 4.24
CA ASN A 3 12.50 61.77 5.34
C ASN A 3 12.52 60.25 5.17
N VAL A 4 13.63 59.70 4.69
CA VAL A 4 13.89 58.26 4.77
C VAL A 4 13.74 57.88 6.23
N LYS A 5 12.89 56.89 6.51
CA LYS A 5 12.69 56.36 7.84
C LYS A 5 13.39 55.03 7.94
N TYR A 6 14.38 54.96 8.82
CA TYR A 6 15.00 53.73 9.27
C TYR A 6 14.05 53.05 10.27
N ASP A 7 12.86 52.65 9.82
CA ASP A 7 11.85 51.96 10.60
C ASP A 7 11.68 50.48 10.17
N ALA A 8 10.63 49.81 10.62
CA ALA A 8 10.43 48.39 10.38
C ALA A 8 10.40 48.00 8.89
N GLU A 9 9.93 48.88 8.00
CA GLU A 9 9.86 48.60 6.56
C GLU A 9 11.28 48.59 5.93
N TYR A 10 12.14 49.52 6.35
CA TYR A 10 13.53 49.58 5.90
C TYR A 10 14.30 48.28 6.19
N TYR A 11 14.35 47.85 7.45
CA TYR A 11 15.09 46.65 7.87
C TYR A 11 14.47 45.32 7.36
N GLN A 12 13.23 45.34 6.88
CA GLN A 12 12.60 44.16 6.27
C GLN A 12 12.83 44.05 4.77
N SER A 13 12.94 45.15 4.02
CA SER A 13 12.99 45.10 2.55
C SER A 13 14.23 45.69 1.87
N HIS A 14 15.08 46.47 2.57
CA HIS A 14 16.20 47.16 1.93
C HIS A 14 17.57 46.50 2.19
N CYS A 15 17.79 45.89 3.36
CA CYS A 15 19.06 45.25 3.74
C CYS A 15 19.40 43.93 2.98
N GLY A 16 18.93 43.75 1.75
CA GLY A 16 19.11 42.57 0.88
C GLY A 16 18.40 41.28 1.32
N THR A 17 18.21 41.11 2.63
CA THR A 17 17.43 40.06 3.30
C THR A 17 16.83 40.64 4.58
N ASN A 18 15.71 40.10 5.08
CA ASN A 18 15.12 40.49 6.37
C ASN A 18 16.20 40.59 7.46
N TYR A 19 16.45 41.78 8.02
CA TYR A 19 17.43 42.02 9.07
C TYR A 19 16.86 41.67 10.46
N GLU A 20 16.41 40.42 10.58
CA GLU A 20 15.68 39.87 11.72
C GLU A 20 16.49 38.78 12.44
N ARG A 21 16.19 38.52 13.72
CA ARG A 21 16.92 37.53 14.53
C ARG A 21 16.65 36.09 14.11
N ASN A 22 17.64 35.22 14.31
CA ASN A 22 17.68 33.80 13.97
C ASN A 22 17.77 33.52 12.46
N ASN A 23 18.19 34.49 11.64
CA ASN A 23 18.36 34.32 10.20
C ASN A 23 19.82 33.95 9.79
N GLY A 24 20.80 34.15 10.70
CA GLY A 24 22.23 33.93 10.45
C GLY A 24 23.12 35.15 10.68
N TRP A 25 22.57 36.37 10.77
CA TRP A 25 23.35 37.57 11.07
C TRP A 25 24.13 37.46 12.39
N GLU A 26 23.55 36.84 13.42
CA GLU A 26 24.25 36.63 14.70
C GLU A 26 25.54 35.82 14.53
N GLU A 27 25.56 34.81 13.65
CA GLU A 27 26.76 34.01 13.41
C GLU A 27 27.81 34.78 12.60
N ILE A 28 27.38 35.66 11.68
CA ILE A 28 28.27 36.51 10.88
C ILE A 28 28.95 37.55 11.78
N PHE A 29 28.19 38.37 12.50
CA PHE A 29 28.75 39.41 13.37
C PHE A 29 29.54 38.81 14.55
N SER A 30 29.14 37.65 15.07
CA SER A 30 29.91 36.93 16.10
C SER A 30 31.26 36.41 15.57
N LYS A 31 31.36 36.01 14.28
CA LYS A 31 32.65 35.71 13.63
C LYS A 31 33.49 36.96 13.40
N GLN A 32 32.87 38.07 12.99
CA GLN A 32 33.57 39.35 12.80
C GLN A 32 34.14 39.88 14.11
N ALA A 33 33.36 39.90 15.20
CA ALA A 33 33.81 40.24 16.55
C ALA A 33 34.99 39.36 17.00
N ALA A 34 34.90 38.04 16.77
CA ALA A 34 35.98 37.11 17.09
C ALA A 34 37.27 37.38 16.29
N ARG A 35 37.16 37.88 15.05
CA ARG A 35 38.33 38.25 14.23
C ARG A 35 38.91 39.61 14.64
N ILE A 36 38.07 40.61 14.94
CA ILE A 36 38.49 41.91 15.49
C ILE A 36 39.33 41.70 16.76
N ILE A 37 38.79 40.97 17.75
CA ILE A 37 39.47 40.73 19.04
C ILE A 37 40.77 39.93 18.89
N ARG A 38 40.87 39.08 17.86
CA ARG A 38 42.07 38.29 17.57
C ARG A 38 43.20 39.11 16.93
N GLU A 39 42.85 40.09 16.11
CA GLU A 39 43.80 40.78 15.21
C GLU A 39 44.05 42.25 15.59
N LEU A 40 43.22 42.83 16.47
CA LEU A 40 43.37 44.20 16.98
C LEU A 40 43.41 44.24 18.52
N PRO A 41 44.33 44.99 19.14
CA PRO A 41 44.41 45.13 20.59
C PRO A 41 43.34 46.13 21.08
N VAL A 42 42.14 45.64 21.39
CA VAL A 42 40.99 46.45 21.80
C VAL A 42 40.40 45.97 23.12
N ASN A 43 40.03 46.92 23.99
CA ASN A 43 39.28 46.68 25.24
C ASN A 43 37.94 47.44 25.23
N THR A 44 37.92 48.58 24.56
CA THR A 44 36.75 49.46 24.35
C THR A 44 36.49 49.63 22.86
N VAL A 45 35.24 49.48 22.44
CA VAL A 45 34.82 49.64 21.03
C VAL A 45 33.53 50.46 20.97
N LEU A 46 33.39 51.31 19.95
CA LEU A 46 32.11 51.86 19.55
C LEU A 46 31.71 51.27 18.21
N ASP A 47 30.46 50.88 18.06
CA ASP A 47 29.86 50.52 16.78
C ASP A 47 28.96 51.67 16.30
N ALA A 48 29.44 52.42 15.32
CA ALA A 48 28.73 53.55 14.74
C ALA A 48 27.84 53.06 13.58
N GLY A 49 26.52 53.22 13.72
CA GLY A 49 25.53 52.58 12.86
C GLY A 49 25.24 51.13 13.27
N CYS A 50 25.12 50.87 14.58
CA CYS A 50 25.05 49.50 15.12
C CYS A 50 23.74 48.74 14.80
N ALA A 51 22.74 49.41 14.22
CA ALA A 51 21.41 48.87 13.92
C ALA A 51 20.79 48.12 15.11
N VAL A 52 20.65 46.78 15.02
CA VAL A 52 20.09 45.93 16.09
C VAL A 52 21.15 45.43 17.08
N GLY A 53 22.36 45.98 17.03
CA GLY A 53 23.45 45.74 17.98
C GLY A 53 24.27 44.47 17.78
N TYR A 54 24.09 43.72 16.68
CA TYR A 54 24.70 42.38 16.50
C TYR A 54 26.21 42.32 16.75
N LEU A 55 26.97 43.33 16.30
CA LEU A 55 28.41 43.39 16.52
C LEU A 55 28.75 43.75 17.98
N VAL A 56 27.96 44.64 18.61
CA VAL A 56 28.04 44.96 20.04
C VAL A 56 27.84 43.71 20.90
N GLU A 57 26.83 42.88 20.62
CA GLU A 57 26.62 41.61 21.36
C GLU A 57 27.82 40.67 21.16
N GLY A 58 28.27 40.50 19.91
CA GLY A 58 29.42 39.66 19.58
C GLY A 58 30.72 40.08 20.29
N LEU A 59 30.90 41.38 20.55
CA LEU A 59 32.04 41.94 21.28
C LEU A 59 31.86 41.81 22.81
N ARG A 60 30.69 42.17 23.35
CA ARG A 60 30.40 42.11 24.80
C ARG A 60 30.38 40.66 25.33
N ASP A 61 29.86 39.71 24.55
CA ASP A 61 29.91 38.27 24.86
C ASP A 61 31.34 37.70 24.95
N ARG A 62 32.34 38.47 24.46
CA ARG A 62 33.76 38.13 24.50
C ARG A 62 34.56 39.00 25.47
N GLY A 63 33.89 39.83 26.29
CA GLY A 63 34.50 40.61 27.35
C GLY A 63 35.05 41.98 26.95
N VAL A 64 34.75 42.46 25.73
CA VAL A 64 35.05 43.84 25.30
C VAL A 64 33.97 44.78 25.84
N ASP A 65 34.35 45.96 26.32
CA ASP A 65 33.40 47.04 26.62
C ASP A 65 32.99 47.75 25.32
N ALA A 66 32.10 47.11 24.57
CA ALA A 66 31.53 47.67 23.35
C ALA A 66 30.24 48.44 23.63
N GLU A 67 30.13 49.63 23.07
CA GLU A 67 28.89 50.43 22.97
C GLU A 67 28.50 50.54 21.49
N GLY A 68 27.26 50.94 21.20
CA GLY A 68 26.79 51.22 19.84
C GLY A 68 25.94 52.49 19.76
N ILE A 69 25.97 53.17 18.62
CA ILE A 69 25.08 54.29 18.31
C ILE A 69 24.31 54.02 17.01
N ASP A 70 23.05 54.45 16.96
CA ASP A 70 22.21 54.41 15.76
C ASP A 70 21.16 55.53 15.78
N ILE A 71 20.57 55.84 14.63
CA ILE A 71 19.47 56.81 14.49
C ILE A 71 18.08 56.15 14.48
N SER A 72 18.01 54.82 14.40
CA SER A 72 16.77 54.06 14.41
C SER A 72 16.34 53.64 15.83
N GLU A 73 15.33 54.31 16.38
CA GLU A 73 14.62 53.82 17.57
C GLU A 73 14.10 52.38 17.40
N TYR A 74 13.72 52.01 16.16
CA TYR A 74 13.25 50.66 15.85
C TYR A 74 14.36 49.62 15.96
N ALA A 75 15.52 49.84 15.33
CA ALA A 75 16.61 48.87 15.34
C ALA A 75 17.15 48.67 16.76
N LEU A 76 17.33 49.76 17.51
CA LEU A 76 17.70 49.76 18.92
C LEU A 76 16.66 49.00 19.79
N SER A 77 15.37 49.06 19.45
CA SER A 77 14.33 48.27 20.14
C SER A 77 14.42 46.76 19.88
N CYS A 78 15.10 46.35 18.81
CA CYS A 78 15.34 44.96 18.40
C CYS A 78 16.69 44.38 18.90
N ALA A 79 17.50 45.18 19.61
CA ALA A 79 18.70 44.72 20.31
C ALA A 79 18.37 43.69 21.42
N ARG A 80 19.32 42.84 21.79
CA ARG A 80 19.13 41.84 22.86
C ARG A 80 18.94 42.54 24.21
N GLU A 81 18.08 42.03 25.09
CA GLU A 81 17.61 42.76 26.29
C GLU A 81 18.74 43.18 27.25
N ASP A 82 19.82 42.41 27.35
CA ASP A 82 21.02 42.73 28.12
C ASP A 82 22.02 43.66 27.38
N ILE A 83 21.86 43.82 26.07
CA ILE A 83 22.68 44.68 25.21
C ILE A 83 22.05 46.07 25.04
N LYS A 84 20.72 46.19 25.06
CA LYS A 84 19.98 47.46 25.01
C LYS A 84 20.55 48.61 25.86
N PRO A 85 21.05 48.39 27.10
CA PRO A 85 21.67 49.46 27.89
C PRO A 85 22.98 50.05 27.33
N TYR A 86 23.55 49.44 26.29
CA TYR A 86 24.82 49.83 25.64
C TYR A 86 24.64 50.26 24.17
N CYS A 87 23.39 50.32 23.68
CA CYS A 87 23.06 50.81 22.35
C CYS A 87 22.24 52.11 22.49
N HIS A 88 22.65 53.17 21.82
CA HIS A 88 22.20 54.53 22.10
C HIS A 88 21.66 55.24 20.86
N LEU A 89 20.57 56.01 21.04
CA LEU A 89 19.99 56.83 19.98
C LEU A 89 20.83 58.10 19.80
N GLN A 90 21.65 58.16 18.75
CA GLN A 90 22.57 59.28 18.47
C GLN A 90 22.90 59.33 16.97
N SER A 91 22.95 60.53 16.38
CA SER A 91 23.48 60.71 15.02
C SER A 91 25.00 60.63 15.00
N LEU A 92 25.57 60.12 13.91
CA LEU A 92 27.02 60.16 13.71
C LEU A 92 27.55 61.60 13.52
N THR A 93 26.68 62.54 13.15
CA THR A 93 26.96 63.99 13.13
C THR A 93 26.97 64.64 14.53
N ASP A 94 26.46 63.97 15.57
CA ASP A 94 26.54 64.46 16.95
C ASP A 94 27.89 64.07 17.62
N PRO A 95 28.54 64.96 18.39
CA PRO A 95 29.83 64.68 19.01
C PRO A 95 29.86 63.43 19.92
N ILE A 96 30.74 62.48 19.58
CA ILE A 96 31.00 61.29 20.37
C ILE A 96 31.87 61.67 21.58
N SER A 97 31.34 61.49 22.79
CA SER A 97 31.95 62.02 24.03
C SER A 97 32.96 61.08 24.73
N LYS A 98 32.87 59.77 24.50
CA LYS A 98 33.78 58.73 25.02
C LYS A 98 34.91 58.48 24.02
N LYS A 99 36.12 58.19 24.54
CA LYS A 99 37.26 57.70 23.75
C LYS A 99 37.23 56.16 23.70
N TYR A 100 37.56 55.58 22.55
CA TYR A 100 37.57 54.14 22.32
C TYR A 100 38.89 53.67 21.69
N ASP A 101 39.29 52.42 21.95
CA ASP A 101 40.48 51.81 21.33
C ASP A 101 40.29 51.60 19.82
N LEU A 102 39.04 51.37 19.40
CA LEU A 102 38.59 51.20 18.02
C LEU A 102 37.16 51.73 17.85
N ILE A 103 36.83 52.27 16.68
CA ILE A 103 35.45 52.45 16.24
C ILE A 103 35.21 51.62 14.98
N THR A 104 34.10 50.88 14.92
CA THR A 104 33.56 50.30 13.70
C THR A 104 32.53 51.25 13.09
N CYS A 105 32.55 51.39 11.76
CA CYS A 105 31.57 52.14 10.99
C CYS A 105 31.39 51.39 9.67
N ILE A 106 30.32 50.61 9.55
CA ILE A 106 30.19 49.53 8.56
C ILE A 106 28.83 49.64 7.86
N GLU A 107 28.84 50.05 6.60
CA GLU A 107 27.66 50.31 5.75
C GLU A 107 26.74 51.38 6.38
N VAL A 108 27.22 52.64 6.38
CA VAL A 108 26.59 53.77 7.10
C VAL A 108 26.77 55.12 6.37
N MET A 109 27.99 55.44 5.92
CA MET A 109 28.30 56.77 5.36
C MET A 109 27.61 57.04 4.03
N GLU A 110 27.31 55.99 3.27
CA GLU A 110 26.50 56.03 2.05
C GLU A 110 25.10 56.61 2.29
N HIS A 111 24.57 56.53 3.52
CA HIS A 111 23.27 57.08 3.90
C HIS A 111 23.32 58.54 4.37
N LEU A 112 24.50 59.09 4.67
CA LEU A 112 24.67 60.50 5.05
C LEU A 112 24.66 61.39 3.80
N LYS A 113 24.31 62.67 3.97
CA LYS A 113 24.45 63.67 2.91
C LYS A 113 25.90 64.12 2.80
N GLU A 114 26.27 64.65 1.63
CA GLU A 114 27.60 65.19 1.36
C GLU A 114 28.05 66.30 2.33
N ASP A 115 27.10 67.09 2.87
CA ASP A 115 27.36 68.11 3.88
C ASP A 115 27.44 67.57 5.33
N GLU A 116 27.01 66.32 5.57
CA GLU A 116 27.03 65.64 6.87
C GLU A 116 28.26 64.73 7.05
N ILE A 117 28.85 64.23 5.95
CA ILE A 117 30.05 63.38 5.95
C ILE A 117 31.23 64.01 6.71
N ALA A 118 31.44 65.32 6.54
CA ALA A 118 32.59 66.00 7.13
C ALA A 118 32.55 66.00 8.67
N ASP A 119 31.40 66.31 9.25
CA ASP A 119 31.19 66.30 10.71
C ASP A 119 31.24 64.86 11.25
N ALA A 120 30.66 63.91 10.53
CA ALA A 120 30.67 62.49 10.90
C ALA A 120 32.09 61.90 10.95
N ILE A 121 32.92 62.17 9.94
CA ILE A 121 34.34 61.76 9.93
C ILE A 121 35.14 62.48 11.02
N ASP A 122 34.89 63.76 11.26
CA ASP A 122 35.52 64.51 12.36
C ASP A 122 35.15 63.90 13.73
N ASN A 123 33.89 63.53 13.97
CA ASN A 123 33.46 62.87 15.20
C ASN A 123 34.13 61.51 15.41
N LEU A 124 34.16 60.65 14.39
CA LEU A 124 34.88 59.36 14.42
C LEU A 124 36.37 59.57 14.76
N CYS A 125 37.03 60.45 14.01
CA CYS A 125 38.44 60.78 14.19
C CYS A 125 38.73 61.36 15.59
N ASN A 126 37.82 62.17 16.13
CA ASN A 126 37.96 62.75 17.46
C ASN A 126 37.72 61.72 18.59
N ALA A 127 37.00 60.63 18.33
CA ALA A 127 36.67 59.61 19.34
C ALA A 127 37.63 58.39 19.40
N SER A 128 38.41 58.09 18.36
CA SER A 128 39.42 57.01 18.39
C SER A 128 40.63 57.29 17.50
N ASP A 129 41.71 56.54 17.73
CA ASP A 129 42.91 56.54 16.89
C ASP A 129 42.97 55.32 15.93
N GLN A 130 41.96 54.44 15.99
CA GLN A 130 41.73 53.33 15.03
C GLN A 130 40.27 53.33 14.58
N ILE A 131 40.03 53.23 13.27
CA ILE A 131 38.68 53.18 12.69
C ILE A 131 38.63 52.03 11.68
N LEU A 132 37.81 51.02 11.93
CA LEU A 132 37.53 49.93 10.98
C LEU A 132 36.29 50.32 10.18
N PHE A 133 36.51 50.68 8.93
CA PHE A 133 35.57 51.37 8.06
C PHE A 133 35.09 50.47 6.93
N SER A 134 33.81 50.54 6.58
CA SER A 134 33.23 49.97 5.37
C SER A 134 32.05 50.84 4.91
N SER A 135 31.94 51.05 3.61
CA SER A 135 30.85 51.78 2.96
C SER A 135 30.76 51.30 1.51
N THR A 136 29.61 50.80 1.07
CA THR A 136 29.47 50.08 -0.21
C THR A 136 29.79 50.98 -1.41
N PRO A 137 30.79 50.61 -2.23
CA PRO A 137 31.14 51.38 -3.41
C PRO A 137 30.29 50.93 -4.60
N PHE A 138 29.80 51.91 -5.36
CA PHE A 138 29.12 51.76 -6.64
C PHE A 138 27.67 51.19 -6.62
N ASP A 139 27.03 50.98 -5.47
CA ASP A 139 25.60 50.65 -5.42
C ASP A 139 24.72 51.90 -5.42
N TYR A 140 24.34 52.33 -6.61
CA TYR A 140 23.45 53.48 -6.84
C TYR A 140 21.98 53.06 -7.06
N GLU A 141 21.60 51.79 -6.81
CA GLU A 141 20.22 51.32 -7.04
C GLU A 141 19.33 51.38 -5.79
N GLU A 142 19.90 51.43 -4.58
CA GLU A 142 19.12 51.62 -3.34
C GLU A 142 18.76 53.11 -3.09
N GLU A 143 17.48 53.42 -2.89
CA GLU A 143 17.00 54.81 -2.64
C GLU A 143 17.57 55.47 -1.37
N THR A 144 18.20 54.71 -0.47
CA THR A 144 18.78 55.22 0.78
C THR A 144 20.28 55.57 0.66
N HIS A 145 20.92 55.22 -0.46
CA HIS A 145 22.32 55.55 -0.73
C HIS A 145 22.44 56.96 -1.36
N VAL A 146 22.65 57.97 -0.52
CA VAL A 146 22.69 59.38 -0.90
C VAL A 146 24.09 59.82 -1.37
N SER A 147 25.16 59.32 -0.72
CA SER A 147 26.56 59.68 -1.02
C SER A 147 27.43 58.43 -1.19
N VAL A 148 27.18 57.69 -2.29
CA VAL A 148 28.02 56.55 -2.72
C VAL A 148 29.36 57.06 -3.24
N HIS A 149 30.44 56.72 -2.54
CA HIS A 149 31.80 57.13 -2.90
C HIS A 149 32.76 55.96 -3.07
N SER A 150 33.84 56.17 -3.82
CA SER A 150 34.87 55.14 -4.04
C SER A 150 35.82 55.02 -2.84
N PRO A 151 36.53 53.89 -2.67
CA PRO A 151 37.51 53.71 -1.58
C PRO A 151 38.58 54.81 -1.52
N GLU A 152 38.98 55.36 -2.67
CA GLU A 152 39.96 56.44 -2.77
C GLU A 152 39.46 57.75 -2.12
N TYR A 153 38.18 58.11 -2.28
CA TYR A 153 37.57 59.27 -1.62
C TYR A 153 37.60 59.09 -0.10
N TRP A 154 37.20 57.93 0.42
CA TRP A 154 37.24 57.68 1.85
C TRP A 154 38.66 57.75 2.42
N VAL A 155 39.65 57.20 1.70
CA VAL A 155 41.07 57.34 2.05
C VAL A 155 41.52 58.79 2.06
N GLU A 156 41.08 59.62 1.11
CA GLU A 156 41.37 61.06 1.09
C GLU A 156 40.73 61.78 2.29
N GLN A 157 39.46 61.52 2.59
CA GLN A 157 38.76 62.16 3.71
C GLN A 157 39.40 61.84 5.06
N PHE A 158 39.81 60.59 5.29
CA PHE A 158 40.55 60.21 6.50
C PHE A 158 41.98 60.80 6.52
N ALA A 159 42.66 60.88 5.37
CA ALA A 159 43.99 61.50 5.28
C ALA A 159 44.00 62.98 5.71
N TYR A 160 42.95 63.75 5.41
CA TYR A 160 42.80 65.13 5.90
C TYR A 160 42.75 65.25 7.44
N ARG A 161 42.39 64.18 8.16
CA ARG A 161 42.36 64.13 9.64
C ARG A 161 43.61 63.50 10.26
N GLY A 162 44.61 63.17 9.45
CA GLY A 162 45.82 62.46 9.89
C GLY A 162 45.63 60.96 10.10
N PHE A 163 44.65 60.35 9.42
CA PHE A 163 44.42 58.91 9.42
C PHE A 163 44.86 58.29 8.11
N TYR A 164 45.56 57.16 8.18
CA TYR A 164 46.06 56.46 7.00
C TYR A 164 45.60 55.01 7.00
N HIS A 165 45.24 54.50 5.82
CA HIS A 165 44.87 53.10 5.63
C HIS A 165 46.07 52.18 5.94
N ASP A 166 45.90 51.27 6.89
CA ASP A 166 46.82 50.17 7.17
C ASP A 166 46.65 49.07 6.10
N VAL A 167 47.22 49.31 4.92
CA VAL A 167 47.20 48.42 3.73
C VAL A 167 47.79 47.01 3.97
N ARG A 168 48.25 46.71 5.19
CA ARG A 168 48.76 45.41 5.62
C ARG A 168 47.74 44.62 6.45
N PHE A 169 46.68 45.26 6.93
CA PHE A 169 45.60 44.64 7.69
C PHE A 169 44.52 44.10 6.74
N ASP A 170 44.20 42.82 6.87
CA ASP A 170 43.16 42.17 6.05
C ASP A 170 41.77 42.36 6.69
N ALA A 171 41.08 43.43 6.31
CA ALA A 171 39.71 43.72 6.73
C ALA A 171 38.63 42.93 5.96
N SER A 172 39.00 42.05 5.00
CA SER A 172 38.06 41.41 4.05
C SER A 172 37.01 40.47 4.65
N PHE A 173 37.04 40.27 5.98
CA PHE A 173 36.03 39.55 6.75
C PHE A 173 34.81 40.40 7.12
N ILE A 174 34.90 41.73 6.95
CA ILE A 174 33.76 42.64 7.00
C ILE A 174 33.11 42.68 5.63
N SER A 175 33.84 43.20 4.63
CA SER A 175 33.43 43.36 3.23
C SER A 175 34.67 43.45 2.33
N VAL A 176 34.50 43.45 1.00
CA VAL A 176 35.64 43.59 0.07
C VAL A 176 36.22 45.01 0.03
N GLN A 177 35.42 46.01 0.42
CA GLN A 177 35.78 47.42 0.51
C GLN A 177 36.32 47.86 1.88
N ALA A 178 36.24 46.99 2.89
CA ALA A 178 36.60 47.36 4.26
C ALA A 178 38.07 47.74 4.41
N MET A 179 38.33 48.76 5.23
CA MET A 179 39.66 49.35 5.44
C MET A 179 39.86 49.66 6.93
N LEU A 180 41.07 49.41 7.43
CA LEU A 180 41.46 49.86 8.77
C LEU A 180 42.27 51.16 8.66
N PHE A 181 41.72 52.24 9.19
CA PHE A 181 42.39 53.53 9.31
C PHE A 181 43.06 53.66 10.68
N ARG A 182 44.30 54.17 10.70
CA ARG A 182 45.06 54.47 11.92
C ARG A 182 45.51 55.93 11.93
N ARG A 183 45.35 56.62 13.06
CA ARG A 183 45.98 57.92 13.28
C ARG A 183 47.50 57.78 13.25
N GLY A 184 48.19 58.76 12.68
CA GLY A 184 49.63 58.91 12.85
C GLY A 184 50.21 60.09 12.08
N GLU A 185 51.54 60.15 12.03
CA GLU A 185 52.27 61.00 11.10
C GLU A 185 53.00 60.08 10.11
N LYS A 186 52.67 60.19 8.82
CA LYS A 186 53.30 59.40 7.75
C LYS A 186 53.96 60.35 6.75
N SER A 187 55.25 60.17 6.48
CA SER A 187 55.86 60.85 5.35
C SER A 187 55.40 60.21 4.03
N VAL A 188 55.50 60.95 2.92
CA VAL A 188 55.25 60.41 1.57
C VAL A 188 56.13 59.17 1.30
N ILE A 189 57.34 59.10 1.87
CA ILE A 189 58.25 57.95 1.73
C ILE A 189 57.71 56.72 2.47
N ASP A 190 57.06 56.92 3.62
CA ASP A 190 56.46 55.82 4.39
C ASP A 190 55.19 55.30 3.73
N LEU A 191 54.34 56.19 3.21
CA LEU A 191 53.17 55.81 2.41
C LEU A 191 53.57 55.02 1.16
N ILE A 192 54.53 55.51 0.38
CA ILE A 192 55.05 54.79 -0.81
C ILE A 192 55.60 53.41 -0.40
N ARG A 193 56.36 53.32 0.70
CA ARG A 193 56.90 52.03 1.18
C ARG A 193 55.80 51.05 1.60
N ASP A 194 54.77 51.53 2.29
CA ASP A 194 53.66 50.70 2.77
C ASP A 194 52.81 50.17 1.61
N TYR A 195 52.42 51.06 0.68
CA TYR A 195 51.62 50.69 -0.50
C TYR A 195 52.40 49.79 -1.47
N GLU A 196 53.67 50.09 -1.79
CA GLU A 196 54.48 49.25 -2.69
C GLU A 196 54.70 47.84 -2.10
N SER A 197 54.88 47.73 -0.78
CA SER A 197 55.00 46.43 -0.10
C SER A 197 53.71 45.61 -0.21
N ALA A 198 52.55 46.24 -0.02
CA ALA A 198 51.25 45.59 -0.15
C ALA A 198 50.93 45.20 -1.60
N LEU A 199 51.21 46.09 -2.57
CA LEU A 199 51.06 45.81 -4.00
C LEU A 199 51.94 44.63 -4.45
N PHE A 200 53.20 44.59 -4.00
CA PHE A 200 54.10 43.48 -4.31
C PHE A 200 53.60 42.15 -3.72
N GLN A 201 53.15 42.14 -2.46
CA GLN A 201 52.56 40.93 -1.85
C GLN A 201 51.31 40.47 -2.63
N LYS A 202 50.39 41.39 -2.94
CA LYS A 202 49.17 41.07 -3.71
C LYS A 202 49.49 40.62 -5.15
N HIS A 203 50.59 41.08 -5.73
CA HIS A 203 51.09 40.56 -7.01
C HIS A 203 51.60 39.11 -6.87
N GLN A 204 52.38 38.79 -5.83
CA GLN A 204 52.84 37.42 -5.56
C GLN A 204 51.66 36.45 -5.34
N GLU A 205 50.67 36.84 -4.54
CA GLU A 205 49.42 36.08 -4.33
C GLU A 205 48.68 35.84 -5.66
N ASN A 206 48.53 36.87 -6.49
CA ASN A 206 47.90 36.77 -7.81
C ASN A 206 48.66 35.84 -8.77
N VAL A 207 49.99 35.87 -8.79
CA VAL A 207 50.81 34.99 -9.65
C VAL A 207 50.68 33.53 -9.20
N ALA A 208 50.68 33.25 -7.89
CA ALA A 208 50.46 31.91 -7.37
C ALA A 208 49.06 31.36 -7.72
N LEU A 209 48.00 32.18 -7.57
CA LEU A 209 46.63 31.80 -7.92
C LEU A 209 46.44 31.54 -9.42
N ARG A 210 47.11 32.31 -10.29
CA ARG A 210 47.10 32.07 -11.75
C ARG A 210 47.73 30.71 -12.09
N HIS A 211 48.89 30.41 -11.52
CA HIS A 211 49.56 29.13 -11.76
C HIS A 211 48.76 27.93 -11.22
N GLN A 212 48.13 28.06 -10.05
CA GLN A 212 47.22 27.04 -9.52
C GLN A 212 46.01 26.81 -10.45
N ARG A 213 45.46 27.88 -11.04
CA ARG A 213 44.35 27.79 -12.00
C ARG A 213 44.75 27.13 -13.31
N GLU A 214 45.96 27.41 -13.82
CA GLU A 214 46.54 26.75 -15.00
C GLU A 214 46.65 25.23 -14.78
N LEU A 215 47.30 24.82 -13.69
CA LEU A 215 47.40 23.40 -13.30
C LEU A 215 46.02 22.75 -13.11
N SER A 216 45.03 23.47 -12.55
CA SER A 216 43.67 22.97 -12.41
C SER A 216 42.99 22.73 -13.78
N ASN A 217 43.22 23.61 -14.76
CA ASN A 217 42.66 23.47 -16.11
C ASN A 217 43.31 22.29 -16.87
N GLU A 218 44.62 22.12 -16.74
CA GLU A 218 45.35 20.98 -17.34
C GLU A 218 44.80 19.64 -16.81
N ASN A 219 44.60 19.53 -15.49
CA ASN A 219 43.98 18.37 -14.87
C ASN A 219 42.57 18.09 -15.41
N VAL A 220 41.74 19.13 -15.59
CA VAL A 220 40.38 18.98 -16.15
C VAL A 220 40.41 18.41 -17.56
N GLU A 221 41.31 18.89 -18.44
CA GLU A 221 41.43 18.34 -19.81
C GLU A 221 42.01 16.91 -19.84
N ILE A 222 42.88 16.56 -18.88
CA ILE A 222 43.33 15.16 -18.69
C ILE A 222 42.15 14.25 -18.33
N TYR A 223 41.33 14.64 -17.33
CA TYR A 223 40.14 13.86 -16.95
C TYR A 223 39.11 13.76 -18.08
N LYS A 224 38.85 14.87 -18.78
CA LYS A 224 37.94 14.93 -19.94
C LYS A 224 38.40 14.04 -21.09
N THR A 225 39.70 14.03 -21.38
CA THR A 225 40.32 13.13 -22.38
C THR A 225 40.25 11.65 -21.95
N ALA A 226 40.47 11.35 -20.66
CA ALA A 226 40.36 9.99 -20.15
C ALA A 226 38.91 9.48 -20.16
N TYR A 227 37.94 10.33 -19.82
CA TYR A 227 36.51 10.03 -19.86
C TYR A 227 36.03 9.77 -21.29
N GLN A 228 36.39 10.63 -22.26
CA GLN A 228 36.01 10.44 -23.65
C GLN A 228 36.50 9.09 -24.19
N LYS A 229 37.74 8.67 -23.89
CA LYS A 229 38.26 7.35 -24.28
C LYS A 229 37.44 6.18 -23.72
N HIS A 230 36.87 6.31 -22.52
CA HIS A 230 35.98 5.28 -21.96
C HIS A 230 34.63 5.25 -22.67
N VAL A 231 34.06 6.41 -22.98
CA VAL A 231 32.82 6.54 -23.78
C VAL A 231 33.02 5.96 -25.19
N ASP A 232 34.15 6.25 -25.83
CA ASP A 232 34.51 5.73 -27.14
C ASP A 232 34.67 4.20 -27.11
N MET A 233 35.37 3.65 -26.11
CA MET A 233 35.50 2.19 -25.92
C MET A 233 34.14 1.50 -25.71
N ILE A 234 33.25 2.09 -24.90
CA ILE A 234 31.88 1.57 -24.70
C ILE A 234 31.12 1.54 -26.04
N ASN A 235 31.14 2.64 -26.79
CA ASN A 235 30.37 2.78 -28.02
C ASN A 235 30.93 2.00 -29.21
N GLN A 236 32.26 1.91 -29.34
CA GLN A 236 32.92 1.30 -30.50
C GLN A 236 33.24 -0.19 -30.30
N GLU A 237 33.48 -0.64 -29.06
CA GLU A 237 33.81 -2.04 -28.78
C GLU A 237 32.72 -2.81 -28.02
N LEU A 238 32.17 -2.25 -26.94
CA LEU A 238 31.29 -3.02 -26.05
C LEU A 238 29.87 -3.12 -26.61
N ASN A 239 29.28 -1.99 -27.03
CA ASN A 239 27.91 -1.95 -27.56
C ASN A 239 27.72 -2.85 -28.80
N PRO A 240 28.64 -2.91 -29.80
CA PRO A 240 28.52 -3.85 -30.91
C PRO A 240 28.60 -5.32 -30.47
N LYS A 241 29.47 -5.67 -29.51
CA LYS A 241 29.58 -7.03 -28.96
C LYS A 241 28.30 -7.42 -28.19
N ILE A 242 27.70 -6.50 -27.44
CA ILE A 242 26.43 -6.70 -26.72
C ILE A 242 25.29 -6.93 -27.72
N ASN A 243 25.20 -6.13 -28.78
CA ASN A 243 24.16 -6.26 -29.80
C ASN A 243 24.24 -7.61 -30.54
N GLU A 244 25.45 -8.04 -30.93
CA GLU A 244 25.66 -9.34 -31.59
C GLU A 244 25.32 -10.52 -30.65
N LEU A 245 25.74 -10.47 -29.39
CA LEU A 245 25.37 -11.48 -28.38
C LEU A 245 23.85 -11.52 -28.13
N THR A 246 23.18 -10.37 -28.13
CA THR A 246 21.71 -10.27 -27.97
C THR A 246 21.00 -10.96 -29.14
N LYS A 247 21.41 -10.66 -30.38
CA LYS A 247 20.90 -11.31 -31.59
C LYS A 247 21.12 -12.83 -31.57
N GLN A 248 22.27 -13.31 -31.08
CA GLN A 248 22.53 -14.75 -30.93
C GLN A 248 21.61 -15.41 -29.88
N ILE A 249 21.27 -14.71 -28.79
CA ILE A 249 20.30 -15.17 -27.78
C ILE A 249 18.89 -15.24 -28.36
N GLU A 250 18.46 -14.24 -29.15
CA GLU A 250 17.17 -14.25 -29.86
C GLU A 250 17.08 -15.43 -30.84
N GLU A 251 18.10 -15.62 -31.68
CA GLU A 251 18.16 -16.74 -32.62
C GLU A 251 18.13 -18.12 -31.94
N MET A 252 18.84 -18.30 -30.82
CA MET A 252 18.78 -19.55 -30.06
C MET A 252 17.43 -19.74 -29.37
N SER A 253 16.78 -18.66 -28.93
CA SER A 253 15.46 -18.71 -28.30
C SER A 253 14.37 -19.11 -29.30
N ALA A 254 14.41 -18.56 -30.52
CA ALA A 254 13.53 -18.96 -31.62
C ALA A 254 13.70 -20.44 -31.98
N LYS A 255 14.95 -20.91 -32.20
CA LYS A 255 15.26 -22.32 -32.51
C LYS A 255 14.80 -23.27 -31.39
N LYS A 256 14.88 -22.84 -30.12
CA LYS A 256 14.39 -23.60 -28.95
C LYS A 256 12.86 -23.71 -28.96
N GLU A 257 12.15 -22.63 -29.27
CA GLU A 257 10.68 -22.63 -29.34
C GLU A 257 10.18 -23.48 -30.51
N GLU A 258 10.78 -23.38 -31.70
CA GLU A 258 10.46 -24.25 -32.85
C GLU A 258 10.62 -25.73 -32.50
N ALA A 259 11.75 -26.10 -31.86
CA ALA A 259 12.00 -27.48 -31.43
C ALA A 259 11.03 -27.95 -30.32
N PHE A 260 10.54 -27.06 -29.46
CA PHE A 260 9.50 -27.37 -28.48
C PHE A 260 8.14 -27.59 -29.15
N GLN A 261 7.74 -26.67 -30.04
CA GLN A 261 6.48 -26.75 -30.81
C GLN A 261 6.42 -28.01 -31.69
N GLN A 262 7.54 -28.42 -32.29
CA GLN A 262 7.61 -29.69 -33.04
C GLN A 262 7.38 -30.89 -32.10
N ARG A 263 8.12 -31.00 -31.01
CA ARG A 263 7.97 -32.10 -30.03
C ARG A 263 6.57 -32.17 -29.43
N PHE A 264 5.95 -31.02 -29.18
CA PHE A 264 4.58 -30.94 -28.68
C PHE A 264 3.59 -31.54 -29.69
N LYS A 265 3.71 -31.22 -30.98
CA LYS A 265 2.87 -31.79 -32.05
C LYS A 265 3.09 -33.31 -32.22
N GLU A 266 4.34 -33.77 -32.12
CA GLU A 266 4.68 -35.19 -32.16
C GLU A 266 4.02 -35.96 -30.99
N GLN A 267 4.04 -35.40 -29.78
CA GLN A 267 3.34 -35.96 -28.61
C GLN A 267 1.81 -35.88 -28.72
N GLU A 268 1.27 -34.78 -29.24
CA GLU A 268 -0.17 -34.60 -29.47
C GLU A 268 -0.71 -35.62 -30.48
N LEU A 269 0.05 -35.91 -31.55
CA LEU A 269 -0.30 -36.93 -32.54
C LEU A 269 -0.29 -38.33 -31.92
N ALA A 270 0.80 -38.71 -31.25
CA ALA A 270 0.92 -40.02 -30.60
C ALA A 270 -0.17 -40.25 -29.53
N PHE A 271 -0.58 -39.20 -28.81
CA PHE A 271 -1.69 -39.27 -27.86
C PHE A 271 -3.05 -39.47 -28.55
N LYS A 272 -3.29 -38.83 -29.70
CA LYS A 272 -4.51 -39.05 -30.52
C LYS A 272 -4.57 -40.45 -31.10
N GLU A 273 -3.43 -41.01 -31.52
CA GLU A 273 -3.34 -42.39 -32.00
C GLU A 273 -3.69 -43.39 -30.89
N GLN A 274 -3.11 -43.25 -29.69
CA GLN A 274 -3.46 -44.05 -28.52
C GLN A 274 -4.93 -43.92 -28.10
N LEU A 275 -5.51 -42.72 -28.22
CA LEU A 275 -6.93 -42.48 -27.95
C LEU A 275 -7.82 -43.24 -28.95
N ALA A 276 -7.47 -43.23 -30.24
CA ALA A 276 -8.19 -43.95 -31.28
C ALA A 276 -8.09 -45.48 -31.12
N GLU A 277 -6.91 -46.01 -30.75
CA GLU A 277 -6.75 -47.42 -30.40
C GLU A 277 -7.65 -47.82 -29.22
N LYS A 278 -7.70 -46.98 -28.17
CA LYS A 278 -8.59 -47.21 -27.02
C LYS A 278 -10.06 -47.11 -27.40
N GLU A 279 -10.46 -46.21 -28.29
CA GLU A 279 -11.85 -46.15 -28.77
C GLU A 279 -12.23 -47.43 -29.54
N ILE A 280 -11.33 -47.97 -30.37
CA ILE A 280 -11.52 -49.26 -31.07
C ILE A 280 -11.60 -50.42 -30.07
N GLU A 281 -10.80 -50.41 -29.00
CA GLU A 281 -10.88 -51.41 -27.93
C GLU A 281 -12.22 -51.36 -27.19
N TYR A 282 -12.67 -50.18 -26.75
CA TYR A 282 -13.96 -50.03 -26.07
C TYR A 282 -15.14 -50.39 -26.98
N ARG A 283 -15.11 -50.03 -28.28
CA ARG A 283 -16.13 -50.43 -29.26
C ARG A 283 -16.24 -51.96 -29.40
N LYS A 284 -15.13 -52.69 -29.34
CA LYS A 284 -15.13 -54.17 -29.32
C LYS A 284 -15.75 -54.73 -28.03
N GLN A 285 -15.39 -54.18 -26.88
CA GLN A 285 -15.94 -54.59 -25.59
C GLN A 285 -17.46 -54.37 -25.52
N VAL A 286 -17.96 -53.24 -26.03
CA VAL A 286 -19.41 -52.96 -26.13
C VAL A 286 -20.11 -53.99 -27.01
N ALA A 287 -19.60 -54.27 -28.21
CA ALA A 287 -20.20 -55.26 -29.11
C ALA A 287 -20.19 -56.70 -28.54
N GLU A 288 -19.19 -57.05 -27.73
CA GLU A 288 -19.15 -58.34 -27.02
C GLU A 288 -20.19 -58.41 -25.89
N ILE A 289 -20.38 -57.32 -25.14
CA ILE A 289 -21.43 -57.21 -24.12
C ILE A 289 -22.83 -57.28 -24.76
N GLU A 290 -23.05 -56.58 -25.87
CA GLU A 290 -24.29 -56.65 -26.66
C GLU A 290 -24.59 -58.09 -27.07
N LEU A 291 -23.62 -58.81 -27.65
CA LEU A 291 -23.77 -60.22 -28.03
C LEU A 291 -24.06 -61.15 -26.83
N GLN A 292 -23.53 -60.86 -25.64
CA GLN A 292 -23.83 -61.61 -24.42
C GLN A 292 -25.26 -61.33 -23.90
N CYS A 293 -25.73 -60.09 -23.99
CA CYS A 293 -27.12 -59.73 -23.69
C CYS A 293 -28.09 -60.42 -24.67
N ASP A 294 -27.79 -60.38 -25.97
CA ASP A 294 -28.61 -60.95 -27.03
C ASP A 294 -28.79 -62.47 -26.90
N LYS A 295 -27.75 -63.18 -26.45
CA LYS A 295 -27.82 -64.61 -26.08
C LYS A 295 -28.73 -64.86 -24.88
N LYS A 296 -28.57 -64.10 -23.79
CA LYS A 296 -29.40 -64.24 -22.58
C LYS A 296 -30.88 -63.96 -22.83
N CYS A 297 -31.20 -62.99 -23.70
CA CYS A 297 -32.58 -62.75 -24.12
C CYS A 297 -33.18 -63.99 -24.79
N ARG A 298 -32.48 -64.60 -25.75
CA ARG A 298 -32.95 -65.82 -26.45
C ARG A 298 -33.09 -67.02 -25.50
N GLU A 299 -32.15 -67.19 -24.56
CA GLU A 299 -32.23 -68.21 -23.52
C GLU A 299 -33.48 -68.04 -22.63
N GLN A 300 -33.89 -66.80 -22.34
CA GLN A 300 -35.14 -66.50 -21.62
C GLN A 300 -36.39 -66.71 -22.50
N GLU A 301 -36.35 -66.34 -23.79
CA GLU A 301 -37.45 -66.56 -24.74
C GLU A 301 -37.74 -68.06 -24.94
N ASP A 302 -36.72 -68.89 -25.14
CA ASP A 302 -36.90 -70.35 -25.29
C ASP A 302 -37.38 -71.00 -23.99
N CYS A 303 -36.91 -70.54 -22.82
CA CYS A 303 -37.41 -71.01 -21.53
C CYS A 303 -38.90 -70.66 -21.32
N PHE A 304 -39.28 -69.41 -21.62
CA PHE A 304 -40.68 -68.98 -21.57
C PHE A 304 -41.54 -69.81 -22.54
N ARG A 305 -41.04 -70.05 -23.77
CA ARG A 305 -41.71 -70.86 -24.80
C ARG A 305 -41.93 -72.31 -24.36
N GLN A 306 -40.98 -72.94 -23.66
CA GLN A 306 -41.17 -74.27 -23.09
C GLN A 306 -42.30 -74.28 -22.04
N SER A 307 -42.29 -73.33 -21.10
CA SER A 307 -43.34 -73.25 -20.07
C SER A 307 -44.74 -73.01 -20.66
N PHE A 308 -44.85 -72.18 -21.70
CA PHE A 308 -46.09 -71.93 -22.43
C PHE A 308 -46.60 -73.19 -23.16
N MET A 309 -45.71 -73.98 -23.77
CA MET A 309 -46.10 -75.23 -24.42
C MET A 309 -46.65 -76.27 -23.42
N GLU A 310 -46.04 -76.40 -22.23
CA GLU A 310 -46.61 -77.27 -21.19
C GLU A 310 -48.01 -76.85 -20.75
N GLU A 311 -48.28 -75.54 -20.70
CA GLU A 311 -49.57 -75.00 -20.26
C GLU A 311 -50.66 -75.17 -21.34
N VAL A 312 -50.28 -75.09 -22.62
CA VAL A 312 -51.14 -75.48 -23.75
C VAL A 312 -51.49 -76.97 -23.71
N ASP A 313 -50.53 -77.86 -23.47
CA ASP A 313 -50.81 -79.31 -23.38
C ASP A 313 -51.66 -79.67 -22.15
N LYS A 314 -51.48 -78.99 -21.01
CA LYS A 314 -52.37 -79.11 -19.84
C LYS A 314 -53.80 -78.67 -20.18
N SER A 315 -53.96 -77.55 -20.89
CA SER A 315 -55.27 -77.08 -21.36
C SER A 315 -55.95 -78.09 -22.30
N ARG A 316 -55.18 -78.72 -23.19
CA ARG A 316 -55.67 -79.74 -24.12
C ARG A 316 -56.17 -81.01 -23.42
N GLN A 317 -55.45 -81.47 -22.39
CA GLN A 317 -55.89 -82.61 -21.57
C GLN A 317 -57.20 -82.31 -20.82
N LEU A 318 -57.38 -81.07 -20.35
CA LEU A 318 -58.64 -80.59 -19.75
C LEU A 318 -59.79 -80.55 -20.76
N GLU A 319 -59.55 -80.17 -22.02
CA GLU A 319 -60.58 -80.23 -23.07
C GLU A 319 -61.01 -81.66 -23.42
N GLU A 320 -60.07 -82.62 -23.47
CA GLU A 320 -60.40 -84.04 -23.68
C GLU A 320 -61.22 -84.62 -22.51
N GLN A 321 -60.88 -84.27 -21.26
CA GLN A 321 -61.69 -84.64 -20.09
C GLN A 321 -63.10 -84.02 -20.11
N LEU A 322 -63.22 -82.76 -20.53
CA LEU A 322 -64.52 -82.10 -20.72
C LEU A 322 -65.36 -82.74 -21.83
N LEU A 323 -64.74 -83.26 -22.89
CA LEU A 323 -65.43 -83.98 -23.96
C LEU A 323 -66.00 -85.33 -23.47
N ILE A 324 -65.25 -86.05 -22.62
CA ILE A 324 -65.73 -87.29 -21.98
C ILE A 324 -66.94 -86.99 -21.08
N CYS A 325 -66.83 -85.99 -20.20
CA CYS A 325 -67.92 -85.60 -19.28
C CYS A 325 -69.20 -85.17 -20.02
N ARG A 326 -69.10 -84.54 -21.20
CA ARG A 326 -70.28 -84.23 -22.03
C ARG A 326 -70.95 -85.49 -22.57
N ARG A 327 -70.17 -86.48 -22.99
CA ARG A 327 -70.68 -87.73 -23.56
C ARG A 327 -71.43 -88.57 -22.52
N GLU A 328 -70.89 -88.65 -21.30
CA GLU A 328 -71.57 -89.27 -20.16
C GLU A 328 -72.88 -88.55 -19.80
N LYS A 329 -72.91 -87.21 -19.89
CA LYS A 329 -74.13 -86.41 -19.73
C LYS A 329 -75.16 -86.70 -20.82
N GLU A 330 -74.74 -86.81 -22.08
CA GLU A 330 -75.64 -87.09 -23.22
C GLU A 330 -76.29 -88.48 -23.10
N GLU A 331 -75.54 -89.50 -22.69
CA GLU A 331 -76.09 -90.85 -22.42
C GLU A 331 -77.08 -90.86 -21.24
N GLN A 332 -76.81 -90.09 -20.18
CA GLN A 332 -77.75 -89.92 -19.07
C GLN A 332 -79.02 -89.17 -19.50
N GLU A 333 -78.91 -88.10 -20.28
CA GLU A 333 -80.07 -87.36 -20.79
C GLU A 333 -80.90 -88.20 -21.76
N GLU A 334 -80.29 -89.01 -22.63
CA GLU A 334 -81.06 -89.89 -23.54
C GLU A 334 -81.83 -90.98 -22.75
N THR A 335 -81.19 -91.56 -21.73
CA THR A 335 -81.82 -92.53 -20.82
C THR A 335 -83.01 -91.92 -20.08
N LEU A 336 -82.82 -90.76 -19.45
CA LEU A 336 -83.87 -90.06 -18.69
C LEU A 336 -85.03 -89.60 -19.59
N ASN A 337 -84.73 -89.19 -20.82
CA ASN A 337 -85.75 -88.90 -21.84
C ASN A 337 -86.50 -90.16 -22.31
N GLY A 338 -85.90 -91.36 -22.22
CA GLY A 338 -86.60 -92.63 -22.41
C GLY A 338 -87.69 -92.86 -21.36
N GLU A 339 -87.34 -92.68 -20.08
CA GLU A 339 -88.29 -92.82 -18.96
C GLU A 339 -89.41 -91.76 -19.02
N LEU A 340 -89.05 -90.50 -19.27
CA LEU A 340 -90.00 -89.40 -19.45
C LEU A 340 -91.04 -89.69 -20.55
N ARG A 341 -90.62 -90.27 -21.69
CA ARG A 341 -91.53 -90.63 -22.79
C ARG A 341 -92.52 -91.74 -22.40
N ASN A 342 -92.12 -92.69 -21.56
CA ASN A 342 -93.03 -93.71 -21.01
C ASN A 342 -94.02 -93.11 -19.99
N LEU A 343 -93.53 -92.29 -19.06
CA LEU A 343 -94.37 -91.62 -18.05
C LEU A 343 -95.37 -90.67 -18.71
N GLN A 344 -94.96 -89.87 -19.70
CA GLN A 344 -95.87 -89.02 -20.48
C GLN A 344 -96.95 -89.81 -21.23
N ARG A 345 -96.63 -91.02 -21.71
CA ARG A 345 -97.63 -91.93 -22.31
C ARG A 345 -98.69 -92.38 -21.31
N GLN A 346 -98.26 -92.79 -20.11
CA GLN A 346 -99.17 -93.20 -19.04
C GLN A 346 -100.02 -92.03 -18.53
N ILE A 347 -99.40 -90.86 -18.36
CA ILE A 347 -100.08 -89.61 -17.98
C ILE A 347 -101.10 -89.21 -19.05
N GLY A 348 -100.80 -89.34 -20.34
CA GLY A 348 -101.76 -89.04 -21.43
C GLY A 348 -103.01 -89.93 -21.40
N ILE A 349 -102.87 -91.20 -21.02
CA ILE A 349 -104.00 -92.11 -20.80
C ILE A 349 -104.79 -91.66 -19.57
N LEU A 350 -104.13 -91.56 -18.41
CA LEU A 350 -104.77 -91.23 -17.13
C LEU A 350 -105.40 -89.83 -17.09
N GLN A 351 -104.86 -88.85 -17.83
CA GLN A 351 -105.46 -87.51 -17.93
C GLN A 351 -106.69 -87.47 -18.84
N SER A 352 -106.85 -88.44 -19.76
CA SER A 352 -108.10 -88.58 -20.52
C SER A 352 -109.25 -89.10 -19.63
N GLU A 353 -108.93 -89.88 -18.60
CA GLU A 353 -109.89 -90.39 -17.61
C GLU A 353 -110.12 -89.39 -16.45
N ALA A 354 -109.05 -88.81 -15.90
CA ALA A 354 -109.09 -87.93 -14.73
C ALA A 354 -109.78 -86.58 -14.99
N LYS A 355 -109.84 -86.11 -16.26
CA LYS A 355 -110.59 -84.89 -16.62
C LYS A 355 -112.11 -85.06 -16.50
N SER A 356 -112.59 -86.25 -16.13
CA SER A 356 -113.97 -86.48 -15.70
C SER A 356 -114.25 -86.15 -14.22
N TYR A 357 -113.24 -85.84 -13.37
CA TYR A 357 -113.42 -85.98 -11.90
C TYR A 357 -112.90 -84.90 -10.93
N LEU A 358 -111.92 -84.04 -11.25
CA LEU A 358 -111.31 -83.17 -10.23
C LEU A 358 -111.25 -81.67 -10.57
N ASP A 359 -112.00 -80.88 -9.80
CA ASP A 359 -112.30 -79.46 -10.02
C ASP A 359 -112.12 -78.60 -8.72
N THR A 360 -111.02 -78.76 -7.93
CA THR A 360 -110.84 -78.13 -6.56
C THR A 360 -109.38 -78.03 -5.90
N ILE A 361 -108.74 -76.80 -5.69
CA ILE A 361 -107.86 -76.24 -4.51
C ILE A 361 -106.20 -76.17 -4.45
N ASN A 362 -105.37 -75.06 -4.04
CA ASN A 362 -103.77 -74.92 -3.83
C ASN A 362 -102.94 -73.58 -3.23
N VAL A 363 -101.54 -73.43 -2.93
CA VAL A 363 -100.62 -72.23 -2.28
C VAL A 363 -98.95 -72.37 -2.10
N PHE A 364 -97.77 -71.59 -1.74
CA PHE A 364 -97.06 -70.21 -1.33
C PHE A 364 -95.40 -69.86 -1.47
N ILE A 365 -94.58 -69.03 -0.64
CA ILE A 365 -93.17 -68.23 -0.85
C ILE A 365 -92.22 -67.69 0.44
N ARG A 366 -90.95 -67.02 0.72
CA ARG A 366 -89.44 -66.53 0.37
C ARG A 366 -88.59 -65.76 1.58
N SER A 367 -87.33 -65.08 1.80
CA SER A 367 -85.80 -64.81 1.40
C SER A 367 -84.82 -63.69 2.22
N GLY A 368 -83.39 -63.57 2.27
CA GLY A 368 -82.43 -62.41 2.87
C GLY A 368 -80.76 -62.42 3.08
N SER A 369 -79.88 -61.33 3.42
CA SER A 369 -78.28 -61.22 3.75
C SER A 369 -77.40 -59.85 4.13
N VAL A 370 -76.05 -59.74 4.66
CA VAL A 370 -75.10 -58.46 4.97
C VAL A 370 -73.49 -58.50 5.47
N SER A 371 -72.52 -57.43 5.49
CA SER A 371 -71.02 -57.26 6.08
C SER A 371 -70.17 -55.81 6.02
N VAL A 372 -68.84 -55.28 6.31
CA VAL A 372 -67.40 -55.41 7.03
C VAL A 372 -66.20 -54.22 6.88
N GLN A 373 -65.12 -53.84 7.76
CA GLN A 373 -63.73 -52.98 7.58
C GLN A 373 -62.64 -52.54 8.79
N SER A 374 -61.28 -52.06 8.65
CA SER A 374 -60.22 -51.33 9.63
C SER A 374 -58.71 -50.84 9.10
N PHE A 375 -57.49 -50.26 9.63
CA PHE A 375 -56.68 -49.47 10.78
C PHE A 375 -55.04 -49.01 10.60
N LEU A 376 -54.23 -48.11 11.38
CA LEU A 376 -52.65 -47.71 11.31
C LEU A 376 -51.80 -46.60 12.28
N LYS A 377 -50.37 -46.40 12.45
CA LYS A 377 -49.42 -45.22 13.08
C LYS A 377 -47.77 -45.27 13.46
N GLU A 378 -46.83 -44.19 13.58
CA GLU A 378 -45.50 -43.89 14.46
C GLU A 378 -44.50 -42.58 14.34
N ARG A 379 -44.09 -41.98 13.20
CA ARG A 379 -42.76 -41.28 12.88
C ARG A 379 -42.21 -39.86 13.40
N TYR A 380 -42.45 -39.32 14.62
CA TYR A 380 -42.37 -37.82 14.85
C TYR A 380 -41.18 -37.09 15.59
N ARG A 381 -40.11 -37.70 16.14
CA ARG A 381 -39.24 -36.99 17.15
C ARG A 381 -38.11 -36.05 16.67
N ALA A 382 -37.47 -36.26 15.53
CA ALA A 382 -36.13 -35.69 15.23
C ALA A 382 -36.07 -34.21 14.74
N ARG A 383 -37.09 -33.37 14.99
CA ARG A 383 -37.28 -32.08 14.27
C ARG A 383 -37.24 -30.79 15.10
N LYS A 384 -36.90 -30.85 16.39
CA LYS A 384 -37.16 -29.75 17.34
C LYS A 384 -35.94 -28.93 17.80
N GLU A 385 -34.72 -29.43 17.64
CA GLU A 385 -33.54 -28.90 18.36
C GLU A 385 -32.71 -27.89 17.57
N GLY A 386 -32.38 -28.20 16.31
CA GLY A 386 -31.54 -27.34 15.45
C GLY A 386 -32.08 -25.91 15.19
N LYS A 387 -33.36 -25.65 15.50
CA LYS A 387 -33.96 -24.32 15.34
C LYS A 387 -33.46 -23.28 16.37
N ARG A 388 -32.93 -23.71 17.52
CA ARG A 388 -32.57 -22.81 18.65
C ARG A 388 -31.20 -22.11 18.50
N LEU A 389 -30.35 -22.59 17.61
CA LEU A 389 -28.97 -22.10 17.44
C LEU A 389 -28.80 -21.06 16.31
N MET A 390 -29.83 -20.90 15.49
CA MET A 390 -29.89 -19.89 14.41
C MET A 390 -30.24 -18.48 14.92
N ASP A 391 -30.78 -18.38 16.14
CA ASP A 391 -31.28 -17.13 16.72
C ASP A 391 -30.22 -16.37 17.57
N MET A 392 -28.92 -16.63 17.33
CA MET A 392 -27.80 -15.94 17.99
C MET A 392 -27.52 -14.56 17.37
N GLU A 393 -26.89 -13.66 18.14
CA GLU A 393 -26.56 -12.32 17.65
C GLU A 393 -25.62 -12.31 16.43
N LYS A 394 -25.85 -11.36 15.53
CA LYS A 394 -25.08 -11.21 14.29
C LYS A 394 -23.63 -10.86 14.60
N GLY A 395 -22.72 -11.78 14.28
CA GLY A 395 -21.28 -11.68 14.60
C GLY A 395 -20.77 -12.81 15.51
N TYR A 396 -21.65 -13.56 16.17
CA TYR A 396 -21.25 -14.59 17.15
C TYR A 396 -20.37 -15.71 16.55
N TRP A 397 -20.58 -16.06 15.28
CA TRP A 397 -19.87 -17.16 14.61
C TRP A 397 -18.58 -16.73 13.89
N ASP A 398 -18.38 -15.42 13.71
CA ASP A 398 -17.29 -14.83 12.94
C ASP A 398 -15.87 -15.29 13.35
N PRO A 399 -15.55 -15.64 14.62
CA PRO A 399 -14.23 -16.18 14.98
C PRO A 399 -13.87 -17.49 14.28
N VAL A 400 -14.86 -18.32 13.90
CA VAL A 400 -14.64 -19.68 13.34
C VAL A 400 -15.29 -19.90 11.97
N PHE A 401 -16.20 -19.03 11.54
CA PHE A 401 -16.97 -19.18 10.31
C PHE A 401 -16.88 -17.93 9.44
N ASP A 402 -16.53 -18.12 8.17
CA ASP A 402 -16.72 -17.17 7.08
C ASP A 402 -17.48 -17.90 5.95
N PRO A 403 -18.53 -17.31 5.36
CA PRO A 403 -19.37 -18.00 4.38
C PRO A 403 -18.65 -18.26 3.05
N ASP A 404 -17.69 -17.42 2.64
CA ASP A 404 -16.91 -17.62 1.43
C ASP A 404 -15.81 -18.67 1.65
N CYS A 405 -15.07 -18.60 2.76
CA CYS A 405 -14.12 -19.66 3.14
C CYS A 405 -14.81 -21.02 3.29
N TYR A 406 -15.99 -21.08 3.93
CA TYR A 406 -16.71 -22.34 4.12
C TYR A 406 -17.17 -22.93 2.79
N ALA A 407 -17.65 -22.11 1.83
CA ALA A 407 -17.99 -22.56 0.49
C ALA A 407 -16.75 -22.97 -0.34
N GLU A 408 -15.59 -22.36 -0.11
CA GLU A 408 -14.35 -22.70 -0.81
C GLU A 408 -13.75 -24.02 -0.31
N TYR A 409 -13.60 -24.19 1.01
CA TYR A 409 -13.06 -25.42 1.60
C TYR A 409 -14.02 -26.63 1.56
N ASN A 410 -15.32 -26.43 1.27
CA ASN A 410 -16.33 -27.50 1.23
C ASN A 410 -17.08 -27.54 -0.12
N PRO A 411 -16.47 -28.09 -1.19
CA PRO A 411 -17.04 -28.07 -2.54
C PRO A 411 -18.39 -28.80 -2.68
N ASP A 412 -18.65 -29.80 -1.84
CA ASP A 412 -19.92 -30.53 -1.74
C ASP A 412 -21.05 -29.63 -1.20
N ILE A 413 -20.76 -28.87 -0.15
CA ILE A 413 -21.70 -27.93 0.47
C ILE A 413 -21.94 -26.73 -0.46
N ARG A 414 -20.90 -26.23 -1.13
CA ARG A 414 -21.03 -25.23 -2.21
C ARG A 414 -21.88 -25.74 -3.38
N LYS A 415 -21.78 -27.02 -3.75
CA LYS A 415 -22.63 -27.64 -4.78
C LYS A 415 -24.09 -27.77 -4.34
N ALA A 416 -24.35 -27.99 -3.05
CA ALA A 416 -25.70 -28.15 -2.51
C ALA A 416 -26.43 -26.82 -2.20
N TYR A 417 -25.70 -25.78 -1.76
CA TYR A 417 -26.27 -24.53 -1.23
C TYR A 417 -25.75 -23.25 -1.90
N GLY A 418 -24.78 -23.34 -2.80
CA GLY A 418 -24.17 -22.18 -3.47
C GLY A 418 -23.33 -21.32 -2.53
N LYS A 419 -23.51 -19.99 -2.61
CA LYS A 419 -22.94 -18.98 -1.71
C LYS A 419 -24.00 -18.29 -0.83
N ASP A 420 -25.13 -18.95 -0.53
CA ASP A 420 -26.16 -18.41 0.38
C ASP A 420 -25.64 -18.47 1.83
N PRO A 421 -25.30 -17.34 2.48
CA PRO A 421 -24.63 -17.36 3.77
C PRO A 421 -25.53 -17.90 4.89
N VAL A 422 -26.86 -17.79 4.76
CA VAL A 422 -27.82 -18.30 5.75
C VAL A 422 -27.94 -19.82 5.66
N ARG A 423 -27.95 -20.38 4.43
CA ARG A 423 -27.93 -21.84 4.23
C ARG A 423 -26.61 -22.46 4.63
N LEU A 424 -25.49 -21.80 4.30
CA LEU A 424 -24.15 -22.24 4.67
C LEU A 424 -23.96 -22.25 6.19
N LEU A 425 -24.38 -21.19 6.89
CA LEU A 425 -24.35 -21.14 8.35
C LEU A 425 -25.28 -22.19 8.99
N ASN A 426 -26.49 -22.37 8.46
CA ASN A 426 -27.41 -23.42 8.93
C ASN A 426 -26.80 -24.83 8.76
N HIS A 427 -26.11 -25.09 7.65
CA HIS A 427 -25.40 -26.34 7.44
C HIS A 427 -24.26 -26.54 8.44
N PHE A 428 -23.45 -25.49 8.66
CA PHE A 428 -22.35 -25.52 9.62
C PHE A 428 -22.84 -25.80 11.06
N ILE A 429 -23.92 -25.13 11.48
CA ILE A 429 -24.54 -25.30 12.80
C ILE A 429 -25.19 -26.69 12.96
N CYS A 430 -25.82 -27.25 11.93
CA CYS A 430 -26.53 -28.53 12.04
C CYS A 430 -25.62 -29.76 11.87
N TYR A 431 -24.60 -29.67 11.01
CA TYR A 431 -23.78 -30.81 10.60
C TYR A 431 -22.27 -30.49 10.57
N GLY A 432 -21.88 -29.33 10.02
CA GLY A 432 -20.48 -29.01 9.75
C GLY A 432 -19.54 -28.98 10.97
N MET A 433 -20.03 -28.51 12.13
CA MET A 433 -19.25 -28.55 13.38
C MET A 433 -19.02 -29.98 13.90
N SER A 434 -20.01 -30.86 13.78
CA SER A 434 -19.89 -32.28 14.16
C SER A 434 -19.08 -33.10 13.13
N GLU A 435 -18.97 -32.61 11.89
CA GLU A 435 -18.14 -33.18 10.83
C GLU A 435 -16.70 -32.63 10.82
N GLY A 436 -16.35 -31.70 11.72
CA GLY A 436 -15.00 -31.13 11.84
C GLY A 436 -14.55 -30.29 10.64
N ARG A 437 -15.49 -29.71 9.88
CA ARG A 437 -15.20 -28.97 8.65
C ARG A 437 -14.54 -27.62 8.92
N ARG A 438 -13.44 -27.33 8.23
CA ARG A 438 -12.84 -25.98 8.21
C ARG A 438 -13.82 -24.99 7.60
N ALA A 439 -13.98 -23.85 8.27
CA ALA A 439 -14.92 -22.80 7.88
C ALA A 439 -14.33 -21.39 7.88
N LYS A 440 -13.05 -21.23 8.23
CA LYS A 440 -12.33 -19.95 8.14
C LYS A 440 -10.84 -20.20 7.85
N GLU A 441 -10.16 -19.21 7.27
CA GLU A 441 -8.71 -19.29 7.10
C GLU A 441 -7.99 -19.26 8.47
N SER A 442 -8.35 -18.34 9.37
CA SER A 442 -7.70 -18.12 10.66
C SER A 442 -8.04 -19.13 11.78
N PHE A 443 -8.76 -20.21 11.46
CA PHE A 443 -9.14 -21.25 12.43
C PHE A 443 -9.35 -22.59 11.73
N ASP A 444 -8.60 -23.62 12.14
CA ASP A 444 -8.92 -25.02 11.84
C ASP A 444 -9.09 -25.81 13.14
N VAL A 445 -10.16 -26.61 13.23
CA VAL A 445 -10.50 -27.33 14.47
C VAL A 445 -9.48 -28.44 14.79
N ASN A 446 -8.86 -29.05 13.78
CA ASN A 446 -7.89 -30.14 13.96
C ASN A 446 -6.56 -29.56 14.46
N SER A 447 -6.09 -28.45 13.85
CA SER A 447 -4.95 -27.68 14.37
C SER A 447 -5.23 -27.15 15.78
N TYR A 448 -6.44 -26.69 16.07
CA TYR A 448 -6.82 -26.23 17.41
C TYR A 448 -6.79 -27.36 18.45
N ILE A 449 -7.25 -28.57 18.09
CA ILE A 449 -7.16 -29.78 18.93
C ILE A 449 -5.68 -30.17 19.17
N GLU A 450 -4.85 -30.16 18.12
CA GLU A 450 -3.43 -30.54 18.21
C GLU A 450 -2.62 -29.58 19.09
N TYR A 451 -2.82 -28.27 18.93
CA TYR A 451 -2.08 -27.25 19.67
C TYR A 451 -2.61 -26.97 21.10
N ASN A 452 -3.77 -27.54 21.46
CA ASN A 452 -4.38 -27.38 22.80
C ASN A 452 -4.69 -28.75 23.44
N PRO A 453 -3.66 -29.58 23.74
CA PRO A 453 -3.84 -30.94 24.28
C PRO A 453 -4.39 -30.97 25.73
N ASP A 454 -4.49 -29.81 26.38
CA ASP A 454 -5.21 -29.65 27.64
C ASP A 454 -6.73 -29.79 27.44
N LEU A 455 -7.29 -29.17 26.40
CA LEU A 455 -8.73 -29.22 26.07
C LEU A 455 -9.20 -30.63 25.72
N VAL A 456 -8.32 -31.48 25.19
CA VAL A 456 -8.61 -32.88 24.83
C VAL A 456 -9.08 -33.71 26.03
N LYS A 457 -8.65 -33.37 27.25
CA LYS A 457 -9.09 -34.06 28.48
C LYS A 457 -10.53 -33.70 28.88
N GLU A 458 -10.96 -32.49 28.56
CA GLU A 458 -12.26 -31.94 28.96
C GLU A 458 -13.33 -32.18 27.87
N LEU A 459 -13.06 -31.74 26.64
CA LEU A 459 -14.00 -31.74 25.51
C LEU A 459 -14.04 -33.08 24.75
N LYS A 460 -12.98 -33.89 24.89
CA LYS A 460 -12.92 -35.29 24.41
C LYS A 460 -13.25 -35.39 22.91
N THR A 461 -14.30 -36.14 22.55
CA THR A 461 -14.72 -36.43 21.18
C THR A 461 -15.84 -35.52 20.67
N ASP A 462 -16.29 -34.53 21.46
CA ASP A 462 -17.30 -33.57 20.97
C ASP A 462 -16.61 -32.47 20.16
N ILE A 463 -16.44 -32.72 18.86
CA ILE A 463 -15.81 -31.79 17.90
C ILE A 463 -16.52 -30.42 17.93
N ARG A 464 -17.85 -30.39 18.17
CA ARG A 464 -18.63 -29.16 18.26
C ARG A 464 -18.17 -28.26 19.41
N ALA A 465 -17.75 -28.84 20.53
CA ALA A 465 -17.35 -28.10 21.71
C ALA A 465 -16.06 -27.29 21.50
N TYR A 466 -15.14 -27.75 20.65
CA TYR A 466 -13.89 -27.04 20.34
C TYR A 466 -14.14 -25.72 19.57
N TYR A 467 -15.06 -25.72 18.60
CA TYR A 467 -15.49 -24.49 17.93
C TYR A 467 -16.08 -23.49 18.92
N LEU A 468 -16.93 -23.96 19.84
CA LEU A 468 -17.56 -23.11 20.85
C LEU A 468 -16.52 -22.55 21.85
N HIS A 469 -15.55 -23.36 22.28
CA HIS A 469 -14.47 -22.93 23.15
C HIS A 469 -13.64 -21.79 22.54
N TYR A 470 -13.31 -21.87 21.24
CA TYR A 470 -12.53 -20.80 20.59
C TYR A 470 -13.28 -19.46 20.55
N ILE A 471 -14.60 -19.49 20.29
CA ILE A 471 -15.48 -18.30 20.30
C ILE A 471 -15.56 -17.69 21.71
N THR A 472 -15.70 -18.51 22.77
CA THR A 472 -15.98 -18.00 24.12
C THR A 472 -14.74 -17.49 24.85
N SER A 473 -13.64 -18.24 24.77
CA SER A 473 -12.41 -18.06 25.54
C SER A 473 -11.16 -18.10 24.66
N GLY A 474 -11.04 -19.11 23.78
CA GLY A 474 -9.78 -19.44 23.13
C GLY A 474 -9.11 -18.31 22.33
N GLN A 475 -9.89 -17.47 21.65
CA GLN A 475 -9.35 -16.30 20.95
C GLN A 475 -8.79 -15.22 21.90
N LYS A 476 -9.39 -15.05 23.10
CA LYS A 476 -8.93 -14.11 24.14
C LYS A 476 -7.72 -14.63 24.91
N ASP A 477 -7.67 -15.94 25.12
CA ASP A 477 -6.55 -16.65 25.75
C ASP A 477 -5.27 -16.67 24.88
N GLY A 478 -5.35 -16.17 23.63
CA GLY A 478 -4.24 -16.21 22.67
C GLY A 478 -3.89 -17.63 22.18
N ARG A 479 -4.82 -18.60 22.31
CA ARG A 479 -4.58 -20.00 21.95
C ARG A 479 -4.42 -20.16 20.45
N ARG A 480 -3.34 -20.85 20.03
CA ARG A 480 -3.02 -21.11 18.62
C ARG A 480 -4.11 -21.96 17.96
N ALA A 481 -4.53 -21.55 16.76
CA ALA A 481 -5.65 -22.16 16.01
C ALA A 481 -5.35 -22.52 14.53
N VAL A 482 -4.16 -22.16 14.05
CA VAL A 482 -3.50 -22.55 12.78
C VAL A 482 -1.99 -22.49 13.01
#